data_AF-A0A3N7CSU8-F1
#
_entry.id   AF-A0A3N7CSU8-F1
#
_cell.length_a   1.000
_cell.length_b   1.000
_cell.length_c   1.000
_cell.angle_alpha   90.00
_cell.angle_beta   90.00
_cell.angle_gamma   90.00
#
_symmetry.space_group_name_H-M   'P 1'
#
loop_
_entity.id
_entity.type
_entity.pdbx_description
1 polymer ?
#
loop_
_entity_poly.entity_id
_entity_poly.type
_entity_poly.pdbx_seq_one_letter_code
_entity_poly.pdbx_strand_id
1 'polypeptide(L)' 'MTAWNVLFSTDVGLMSVAGLSITLGLGVFYLRYFLKHIKEDGERAAAAAARKP' A
#
# COMPACT_ATOMS: atom_id res chain seq x y z
N MET A 1 6.74 3.50 33.18
CA MET A 1 6.35 4.01 31.84
C MET A 1 5.87 2.85 31.00
N THR A 2 4.67 2.90 30.43
CA THR A 2 4.14 1.85 29.55
C THR A 2 4.54 2.12 28.10
N ALA A 3 4.73 1.07 27.29
CA ALA A 3 5.11 1.19 25.88
C ALA A 3 4.12 2.04 25.06
N TRP A 4 2.82 1.96 25.38
CA TRP A 4 1.78 2.77 24.78
C TRP A 4 1.96 4.28 25.04
N ASN A 5 2.33 4.68 26.25
CA ASN A 5 2.62 6.08 26.57
C ASN A 5 3.89 6.57 25.87
N VAL A 6 4.90 5.72 25.71
CA VAL A 6 6.11 6.13 24.98
C VAL A 6 5.81 6.34 23.49
N LEU A 7 4.99 5.48 22.89
CA LEU A 7 4.67 5.54 21.46
C LEU A 7 3.78 6.75 21.10
N PHE A 8 2.88 7.16 21.99
CA PHE A 8 1.93 8.25 21.72
C PHE A 8 2.20 9.55 22.48
N SER A 9 3.10 9.56 23.46
CA SER A 9 3.36 10.75 24.29
C SER A 9 4.80 11.24 24.23
N THR A 10 5.64 10.66 23.35
CA THR A 10 6.98 11.19 23.04
C THR A 10 7.05 11.65 21.59
N ASP A 11 7.83 12.70 21.32
CA ASP A 11 8.08 13.21 19.95
C ASP A 11 8.60 12.10 19.01
N VAL A 12 9.48 11.23 19.53
CA VAL A 12 10.04 10.10 18.79
C VAL A 12 8.96 9.06 18.48
N GLY A 13 8.06 8.80 19.43
CA GLY A 13 6.92 7.91 19.25
C GLY A 13 5.99 8.39 18.13
N LEU A 14 5.58 9.67 18.17
CA LEU A 14 4.74 10.26 17.12
C LEU A 14 5.42 10.25 15.74
N MET A 15 6.70 10.60 15.66
CA MET A 15 7.46 10.55 14.40
C MET A 15 7.51 9.14 13.82
N SER A 16 7.72 8.13 14.67
CA SER A 16 7.74 6.73 14.25
C SER A 16 6.37 6.27 13.74
N VAL A 17 5.29 6.63 14.46
CA VAL A 17 3.90 6.33 14.05
C VAL A 17 3.56 7.03 12.73
N ALA A 18 3.97 8.28 12.54
CA ALA A 18 3.76 9.01 11.30
C ALA A 18 4.48 8.34 10.12
N GLY A 19 5.76 8.00 10.28
CA GLY A 19 6.53 7.30 9.24
C GLY A 19 5.94 5.93 8.88
N LEU A 20 5.52 5.15 9.87
CA LEU A 20 4.82 3.88 9.66
C LEU A 20 3.49 4.07 8.94
N SER A 21 2.71 5.08 9.32
CA SER A 21 1.41 5.37 8.70
C SER A 21 1.57 5.75 7.24
N ILE A 22 2.58 6.54 6.90
CA ILE A 22 2.91 6.89 5.50
C ILE A 22 3.33 5.64 4.72
N THR A 23 4.23 4.84 5.28
CA THR A 23 4.76 3.64 4.62
C THR A 23 3.65 2.61 4.35
N LEU A 24 2.81 2.33 5.35
CA LEU A 24 1.67 1.43 5.22
C LEU A 24 0.60 2.02 4.29
N GLY A 25 0.33 3.32 4.39
CA GLY A 25 -0.61 4.02 3.50
C GLY A 25 -0.20 3.89 2.03
N LEU A 26 1.09 4.10 1.74
CA LEU A 26 1.65 3.95 0.40
C LEU A 26 1.59 2.48 -0.07
N GLY A 27 1.92 1.54 0.80
CA GLY A 27 1.84 0.11 0.51
C GLY A 27 0.41 -0.34 0.14
N VAL A 28 -0.60 0.07 0.92
CA VAL A 28 -2.01 -0.21 0.64
C VAL A 28 -2.48 0.51 -0.63
N PHE A 29 -2.07 1.76 -0.83
CA PHE A 29 -2.38 2.51 -2.05
C PHE A 29 -1.87 1.80 -3.30
N TYR A 30 -0.60 1.40 -3.30
CA TYR A 30 -0.01 0.66 -4.42
C TYR A 30 -0.68 -0.69 -4.62
N LEU A 31 -0.90 -1.46 -3.57
CA LEU A 31 -1.61 -2.74 -3.67
C LEU A 31 -2.99 -2.55 -4.32
N ARG A 32 -3.77 -1.57 -3.87
CA ARG A 32 -5.08 -1.25 -4.46
C ARG A 32 -4.95 -0.78 -5.91
N TYR A 33 -3.98 0.07 -6.20
CA TYR A 33 -3.72 0.58 -7.54
C TYR A 33 -3.38 -0.57 -8.51
N PHE A 34 -2.46 -1.45 -8.12
CA PHE A 34 -2.05 -2.60 -8.92
C PHE A 34 -3.18 -3.61 -9.07
N LEU A 35 -3.95 -3.92 -8.03
CA LEU A 35 -5.11 -4.81 -8.17
C LEU A 35 -6.14 -4.26 -9.17
N LYS A 36 -6.36 -2.93 -9.17
CA LYS A 36 -7.26 -2.28 -10.12
C LYS A 36 -6.69 -2.30 -11.55
N HIS A 37 -5.40 -2.01 -11.73
CA HIS A 37 -4.77 -1.93 -13.05
C HIS A 37 -4.41 -3.29 -13.63
N ILE A 38 -4.00 -4.27 -12.83
CA ILE A 38 -3.78 -5.66 -13.26
C ILE A 38 -5.08 -6.27 -13.80
N LYS A 39 -6.24 -5.86 -13.31
CA LYS A 39 -7.51 -6.29 -13.93
C LYS A 39 -7.62 -5.77 -15.37
N GLU A 40 -7.34 -4.48 -15.58
CA GLU A 40 -7.41 -3.86 -16.92
C GLU A 40 -6.27 -4.35 -17.84
N ASP A 41 -5.06 -4.54 -17.33
CA ASP A 41 -3.92 -5.08 -18.07
C ASP A 41 -4.06 -6.57 -18.30
N GLY A 42 -4.66 -7.32 -17.37
CA GLY A 42 -4.98 -8.73 -17.51
C GLY A 42 -6.07 -8.95 -18.56
N GLU A 43 -7.07 -8.08 -18.63
CA GLU A 43 -8.09 -8.08 -19.69
C GLU A 43 -7.48 -7.72 -21.04
N ARG A 44 -6.57 -6.73 -21.12
CA ARG A 44 -5.83 -6.40 -22.35
C ARG A 44 -4.86 -7.51 -22.77
N ALA A 45 -4.17 -8.14 -21.82
CA ALA A 45 -3.26 -9.25 -22.08
C ALA A 45 -4.04 -10.52 -22.49
N ALA A 46 -5.19 -10.79 -21.88
CA ALA A 46 -6.09 -11.87 -22.26
C ALA A 46 -6.72 -11.63 -23.64
N ALA A 47 -7.15 -10.40 -23.92
CA ALA A 47 -7.66 -10.02 -25.24
C ALA A 47 -6.57 -10.05 -26.33
N ALA A 48 -5.33 -9.66 -25.99
CA ALA A 48 -4.18 -9.79 -26.89
C ALA A 48 -3.76 -11.25 -27.10
N ALA A 49 -3.86 -12.10 -26.07
CA ALA A 49 -3.61 -13.54 -26.17
C ALA A 49 -4.70 -14.26 -26.99
N ALA A 50 -5.97 -13.88 -26.83
CA ALA A 50 -7.10 -14.39 -27.60
C ALA A 50 -7.11 -13.94 -29.07
N ARG A 51 -6.36 -12.88 -29.40
CA ARG A 51 -6.22 -12.34 -30.76
C ARG A 51 -4.95 -12.83 -31.47
N LYS A 52 -4.17 -13.73 -30.86
CA LYS A 52 -3.06 -14.40 -31.52
C LYS A 52 -3.63 -15.58 -32.35
N PRO A 53 -3.40 -15.63 -33.67
CA PRO A 53 -3.97 -16.66 -34.56
C PRO A 53 -3.42 -18.06 -34.27
#